data_AF-A0AAV0SAG0-F1
#
_entry.id   AF-A0AAV0SAG0-F1
#
_cell.length_a   1.000
_cell.length_b   1.000
_cell.length_c   1.000
_cell.angle_alpha   90.00
_cell.angle_beta   90.00
_cell.angle_gamma   90.00
#
_symmetry.space_group_name_H-M   'P 1'
#
loop_
_entity.id
_entity.type
_entity.pdbx_description
1 polymer ?
#
loop_
_entity_poly.entity_id
_entity_poly.type
_entity_poly.pdbx_seq_one_letter_code
_entity_poly.pdbx_strand_id
1 'polypeptide(L)'
;MMDCKKALSETGGDIIKAIEFLRTKGLASAEKKASRTTAEGRIGSYIHDSRIGILIEVNCETDFVSRGEIFKELVDDLAMQVAACPQVQVVATEDVAEAVVSKDWIKQTIATIGENMKVKRFVRYNLAEGRIGSYIHDSRIGVLIEVNCETDFVGRGEIFKELVDDLAMQVVACPQVQFVSTEDVPKSIVEKEKELEMQREDLQSKPENIREKIVDGRISKRLGELALLEQPFIKDDKLLVKDLVKQTVASLGENIKVRRFVRFTLGEDTD
;
A
#
# COMPACT_ATOMS: atom_id res chain seq x y z
N MET A 1 36.38 -0.13 -1.84
CA MET A 1 37.72 -0.04 -2.49
C MET A 1 38.61 -1.25 -2.18
N MET A 2 38.72 -1.71 -0.92
CA MET A 2 39.50 -2.92 -0.56
C MET A 2 38.94 -4.22 -1.16
N ASP A 3 37.62 -4.35 -1.29
CA ASP A 3 37.00 -5.58 -1.80
C ASP A 3 37.29 -5.83 -3.27
N CYS A 4 37.22 -4.81 -4.13
CA CYS A 4 37.60 -4.94 -5.54
C CYS A 4 39.07 -5.30 -5.71
N LYS A 5 39.95 -4.69 -4.90
CA LYS A 5 41.38 -5.02 -4.89
C LYS A 5 41.62 -6.47 -4.46
N LYS A 6 40.91 -6.94 -3.43
CA LYS A 6 41.01 -8.33 -2.97
C LYS A 6 40.48 -9.29 -4.05
N ALA A 7 39.34 -9.01 -4.64
CA ALA A 7 38.76 -9.83 -5.71
C ALA A 7 39.73 -9.98 -6.88
N LEU A 8 40.28 -8.87 -7.39
CA LEU A 8 41.27 -8.91 -8.47
C LEU A 8 42.54 -9.67 -8.08
N SER A 9 43.00 -9.56 -6.83
CA SER A 9 44.17 -10.31 -6.37
C SER A 9 43.91 -11.82 -6.31
N GLU A 10 42.74 -12.24 -5.83
CA GLU A 10 42.35 -13.65 -5.68
C GLU A 10 42.06 -14.31 -7.04
N THR A 11 41.65 -13.52 -8.04
CA THR A 11 41.34 -14.01 -9.39
C THR A 11 42.43 -13.76 -10.41
N GLY A 12 43.61 -13.30 -9.97
CA GLY A 12 44.75 -13.05 -10.85
C GLY A 12 44.50 -11.95 -11.88
N GLY A 13 43.65 -10.98 -11.56
CA GLY A 13 43.27 -9.87 -12.44
C GLY A 13 42.16 -10.21 -13.44
N ASP A 14 41.64 -11.43 -13.44
CA ASP A 14 40.48 -11.82 -14.27
C ASP A 14 39.22 -11.09 -13.77
N ILE A 15 38.73 -10.17 -14.60
CA ILE A 15 37.60 -9.30 -14.29
C ILE A 15 36.30 -10.10 -14.13
N ILE A 16 36.06 -11.10 -14.98
CA ILE A 16 34.82 -11.89 -14.95
C ILE A 16 34.79 -12.70 -13.66
N LYS A 17 35.89 -13.40 -13.34
CA LYS A 17 36.00 -14.14 -12.08
C LYS A 17 35.94 -13.21 -10.87
N ALA A 18 36.51 -12.00 -10.95
CA ALA A 18 36.45 -11.03 -9.85
C ALA A 18 35.00 -10.58 -9.57
N ILE A 19 34.19 -10.41 -10.62
CA ILE A 19 32.75 -10.11 -10.50
C ILE A 19 32.02 -11.29 -9.83
N GLU A 20 32.25 -12.52 -10.26
CA GLU A 20 31.64 -13.72 -9.65
C GLU A 20 32.05 -13.89 -8.17
N PHE A 21 33.32 -13.61 -7.87
CA PHE A 21 33.84 -13.61 -6.50
C PHE A 21 33.14 -12.56 -5.63
N LEU A 22 33.00 -11.33 -6.12
CA LEU A 22 32.30 -10.24 -5.43
C LEU A 22 30.83 -10.56 -5.23
N ARG A 23 30.16 -11.16 -6.23
CA ARG A 23 28.77 -11.61 -6.13
C ARG A 23 28.62 -12.63 -5.01
N THR A 24 29.42 -13.69 -5.00
CA THR A 24 29.37 -14.74 -3.98
C THR A 24 29.64 -14.19 -2.57
N LYS A 25 30.66 -13.32 -2.45
CA LYS A 25 30.97 -12.64 -1.18
C LYS A 25 29.83 -11.70 -0.73
N GLY A 26 29.19 -11.02 -1.68
CA GLY A 26 28.05 -10.14 -1.44
C GLY A 26 26.86 -10.88 -0.84
N LEU A 27 26.52 -12.04 -1.39
CA LEU A 27 25.46 -12.92 -0.87
C LEU A 27 25.72 -13.30 0.60
N ALA A 28 26.93 -13.75 0.92
CA ALA A 28 27.31 -14.10 2.30
C ALA A 28 27.32 -12.88 3.24
N SER A 29 27.70 -11.70 2.74
CA SER A 29 27.68 -10.45 3.50
C SER A 29 26.27 -9.96 3.79
N ALA A 30 25.31 -10.23 2.90
CA ALA A 30 23.90 -9.92 3.08
C ALA A 30 23.26 -10.84 4.13
N GLU A 31 23.54 -12.14 4.08
CA GLU A 31 23.04 -13.12 5.06
C GLU A 31 23.45 -12.77 6.50
N LYS A 32 24.69 -12.29 6.69
CA LYS A 32 25.17 -11.81 8.01
C LYS A 32 24.44 -10.58 8.53
N LYS A 33 23.77 -9.82 7.66
CA LYS A 33 23.01 -8.61 8.04
C LYS A 33 21.51 -8.86 8.16
N ALA A 34 21.01 -10.00 7.67
CA ALA A 34 19.58 -10.30 7.61
C ALA A 34 18.86 -10.20 8.98
N SER A 35 19.58 -10.45 10.08
CA SER A 35 19.03 -10.38 11.45
C SER A 35 18.96 -8.95 12.02
N ARG A 36 19.46 -7.93 11.31
CA ARG A 36 19.44 -6.55 11.79
C ARG A 36 18.06 -5.94 11.59
N THR A 37 17.63 -5.12 12.56
CA THR A 37 16.36 -4.41 12.51
C THR A 37 16.31 -3.42 11.36
N THR A 38 15.22 -3.43 10.60
CA THR A 38 14.95 -2.51 9.48
C THR A 38 13.69 -1.69 9.79
N ALA A 39 13.84 -0.56 10.49
CA ALA A 39 12.73 0.27 10.94
C ALA A 39 12.38 1.41 9.96
N GLU A 40 13.30 1.73 9.05
CA GLU A 40 13.08 2.72 7.99
C GLU A 40 12.76 2.04 6.66
N GLY A 41 12.43 2.80 5.64
CA GLY A 41 12.13 2.25 4.33
C GLY A 41 11.34 3.18 3.42
N ARG A 42 10.70 2.58 2.41
CA ARG A 42 9.93 3.27 1.38
C ARG A 42 8.71 2.45 0.99
N ILE A 43 7.58 3.14 0.86
CA ILE A 43 6.43 2.66 0.10
C ILE A 43 6.65 3.01 -1.37
N GLY A 44 6.49 2.02 -2.25
CA GLY A 44 6.49 2.17 -3.70
C GLY A 44 5.20 1.64 -4.32
N SER A 45 4.92 2.07 -5.55
CA SER A 45 3.81 1.54 -6.33
C SER A 45 4.20 1.40 -7.80
N TYR A 46 3.54 0.47 -8.48
CA TYR A 46 3.67 0.29 -9.92
C TYR A 46 2.30 -0.01 -10.52
N ILE A 47 1.97 0.67 -11.62
CA ILE A 47 0.72 0.46 -12.36
C ILE A 47 1.06 0.14 -13.81
N HIS A 48 0.59 -1.01 -14.30
CA HIS A 48 0.73 -1.44 -15.68
C HIS A 48 -0.63 -1.40 -16.39
N ASP A 49 -0.70 -0.63 -17.48
CA ASP A 49 -1.90 -0.47 -18.33
C ASP A 49 -3.19 -0.12 -17.55
N SER A 50 -3.06 0.52 -16.37
CA SER A 50 -4.20 0.83 -15.48
C SER A 50 -4.98 -0.41 -14.95
N ARG A 51 -4.53 -1.63 -15.27
CA ARG A 51 -5.22 -2.90 -14.97
C ARG A 51 -4.50 -3.74 -13.93
N ILE A 52 -3.18 -3.62 -13.83
CA ILE A 52 -2.37 -4.28 -12.81
C ILE A 52 -1.76 -3.20 -11.92
N GLY A 53 -1.98 -3.30 -10.63
CA GLY A 53 -1.48 -2.34 -9.65
C GLY A 53 -0.79 -3.01 -8.49
N ILE A 54 0.34 -2.45 -8.06
CA ILE A 54 1.16 -2.96 -6.97
C ILE A 54 1.37 -1.83 -5.98
N LEU A 55 1.26 -2.17 -4.71
CA LEU A 55 1.75 -1.35 -3.60
C LEU A 55 2.70 -2.23 -2.79
N ILE A 56 3.92 -1.74 -2.56
CA ILE A 56 4.99 -2.49 -1.90
C ILE A 56 5.63 -1.64 -0.81
N GLU A 57 5.95 -2.28 0.31
CA GLU A 57 6.78 -1.70 1.36
C GLU A 57 8.12 -2.42 1.38
N VAL A 58 9.22 -1.67 1.26
CA VAL A 58 10.59 -2.17 1.40
C VAL A 58 11.25 -1.44 2.56
N ASN A 59 11.73 -2.18 3.55
CA ASN A 59 12.44 -1.63 4.70
C ASN A 59 13.96 -1.71 4.54
N CYS A 60 14.65 -0.77 5.18
CA CYS A 60 16.09 -0.70 5.35
C CYS A 60 16.45 -0.29 6.79
N GLU A 61 17.74 -0.25 7.14
CA GLU A 61 18.18 0.11 8.49
C GLU A 61 18.02 1.62 8.74
N THR A 62 18.39 2.48 7.78
CA THR A 62 18.43 3.94 7.96
C THR A 62 17.59 4.74 6.95
N ASP A 63 17.23 5.97 7.32
CA ASP A 63 16.50 6.91 6.45
C ASP A 63 17.40 7.52 5.36
N PHE A 64 18.71 7.56 5.58
CA PHE A 64 19.69 7.94 4.57
C PHE A 64 19.63 7.00 3.36
N VAL A 65 19.53 5.68 3.61
CA VAL A 65 19.38 4.70 2.54
C VAL A 65 18.02 4.81 1.87
N SER A 66 16.92 4.96 2.62
CA SER A 66 15.57 5.02 2.03
C SER A 66 15.34 6.20 1.09
N ARG A 67 16.09 7.29 1.27
CA ARG A 67 16.07 8.48 0.41
C ARG A 67 17.02 8.41 -0.78
N GLY A 68 17.94 7.45 -0.81
CA GLY A 68 18.94 7.31 -1.87
C GLY A 68 18.38 6.71 -3.17
N GLU A 69 18.93 7.13 -4.32
CA GLU A 69 18.44 6.70 -5.64
C GLU A 69 18.52 5.18 -5.85
N ILE A 70 19.61 4.54 -5.41
CA ILE A 70 19.78 3.07 -5.54
C ILE A 70 18.65 2.31 -4.82
N PHE A 71 18.22 2.80 -3.66
CA PHE A 71 17.14 2.15 -2.91
C PHE A 71 15.77 2.40 -3.57
N LYS A 72 15.54 3.61 -4.11
CA LYS A 72 14.32 3.91 -4.87
C LYS A 72 14.19 3.02 -6.10
N GLU A 73 15.27 2.90 -6.89
CA GLU A 73 15.33 2.04 -8.06
C GLU A 73 15.07 0.58 -7.68
N LEU A 74 15.66 0.09 -6.58
CA LEU A 74 15.35 -1.24 -6.05
C LEU A 74 13.85 -1.40 -5.75
N VAL A 75 13.20 -0.44 -5.08
CA VAL A 75 11.76 -0.53 -4.76
C VAL A 75 10.91 -0.58 -6.04
N ASP A 76 11.23 0.26 -7.02
CA ASP A 76 10.49 0.33 -8.29
C ASP A 76 10.65 -0.97 -9.11
N ASP A 77 11.88 -1.48 -9.19
CA ASP A 77 12.20 -2.75 -9.85
C ASP A 77 11.48 -3.94 -9.21
N LEU A 78 11.45 -3.99 -7.87
CA LEU A 78 10.73 -5.03 -7.13
C LEU A 78 9.22 -4.95 -7.39
N ALA A 79 8.65 -3.75 -7.44
CA ALA A 79 7.24 -3.56 -7.76
C ALA A 79 6.90 -4.06 -9.19
N MET A 80 7.77 -3.79 -10.16
CA MET A 80 7.64 -4.27 -11.54
C MET A 80 7.78 -5.80 -11.64
N GLN A 81 8.71 -6.41 -10.89
CA GLN A 81 8.83 -7.88 -10.82
C GLN A 81 7.55 -8.53 -10.29
N VAL A 82 6.98 -7.98 -9.21
CA VAL A 82 5.71 -8.46 -8.65
C VAL A 82 4.58 -8.35 -9.70
N ALA A 83 4.58 -7.28 -10.52
CA ALA A 83 3.61 -7.12 -11.60
C ALA A 83 3.66 -8.26 -12.63
N ALA A 84 4.87 -8.71 -12.96
CA ALA A 84 5.13 -9.79 -13.89
C ALA A 84 4.80 -11.20 -13.33
N CYS A 85 4.40 -11.30 -12.06
CA CYS A 85 4.05 -12.55 -11.39
C CYS A 85 2.53 -12.67 -11.18
N PRO A 86 1.75 -13.18 -12.17
CA PRO A 86 0.29 -13.13 -12.13
C PRO A 86 -0.36 -14.00 -11.05
N GLN A 87 0.35 -15.01 -10.53
CA GLN A 87 -0.16 -15.94 -9.52
C GLN A 87 -0.13 -15.36 -8.09
N VAL A 88 0.37 -14.14 -7.93
CA VAL A 88 0.63 -13.55 -6.62
C VAL A 88 -0.40 -12.46 -6.33
N GLN A 89 -1.06 -12.53 -5.16
CA GLN A 89 -2.10 -11.57 -4.77
C GLN A 89 -1.71 -10.75 -3.53
N VAL A 90 -1.29 -11.42 -2.45
CA VAL A 90 -0.84 -10.79 -1.21
C VAL A 90 0.27 -11.66 -0.63
N VAL A 91 1.35 -11.06 -0.17
CA VAL A 91 2.45 -11.80 0.45
C VAL A 91 3.05 -10.97 1.59
N ALA A 92 3.02 -11.52 2.81
CA ALA A 92 3.96 -11.14 3.87
C ALA A 92 5.31 -11.78 3.54
N THR A 93 6.45 -11.18 3.87
CA THR A 93 7.73 -11.71 3.33
C THR A 93 8.12 -13.12 3.72
N GLU A 94 7.48 -13.66 4.74
CA GLU A 94 7.50 -15.07 5.14
C GLU A 94 7.02 -16.01 4.02
N ASP A 95 6.11 -15.52 3.17
CA ASP A 95 5.42 -16.26 2.11
C ASP A 95 5.99 -15.95 0.71
N VAL A 96 7.00 -15.08 0.59
CA VAL A 96 7.60 -14.72 -0.71
C VAL A 96 8.53 -15.82 -1.18
N ALA A 97 7.97 -16.70 -2.03
CA ALA A 97 8.76 -17.65 -2.80
C ALA A 97 9.81 -16.90 -3.64
N GLU A 98 11.01 -17.48 -3.76
CA GLU A 98 12.12 -16.90 -4.54
C GLU A 98 11.77 -16.73 -6.03
N ALA A 99 10.77 -17.48 -6.51
CA ALA A 99 10.20 -17.34 -7.85
C ALA A 99 9.38 -16.04 -8.05
N VAL A 100 8.98 -15.37 -6.97
CA VAL A 100 8.11 -14.18 -7.01
C VAL A 100 8.93 -12.89 -6.90
N VAL A 101 9.89 -12.86 -5.99
CA VAL A 101 10.84 -11.75 -5.85
C VAL A 101 12.24 -12.33 -5.83
N SER A 102 13.06 -11.90 -6.78
CA SER A 102 14.45 -12.33 -6.84
C SER A 102 15.21 -11.82 -5.62
N LYS A 103 15.51 -12.73 -4.68
CA LYS A 103 16.33 -12.41 -3.50
C LYS A 103 17.75 -11.98 -3.88
N ASP A 104 18.21 -12.33 -5.07
CA ASP A 104 19.54 -11.97 -5.59
C ASP A 104 19.71 -10.45 -5.72
N TRP A 105 18.69 -9.71 -6.19
CA TRP A 105 18.79 -8.25 -6.32
C TRP A 105 18.84 -7.55 -4.96
N ILE A 106 17.99 -7.96 -4.02
CA ILE A 106 18.04 -7.44 -2.64
C ILE A 106 19.41 -7.72 -2.02
N LYS A 107 19.92 -8.95 -2.13
CA LYS A 107 21.24 -9.33 -1.60
C LYS A 107 22.38 -8.54 -2.26
N GLN A 108 22.30 -8.28 -3.56
CA GLN A 108 23.29 -7.46 -4.28
C GLN A 108 23.27 -5.99 -3.84
N THR A 109 22.09 -5.42 -3.61
CA THR A 109 21.96 -4.06 -3.08
C THR A 109 22.47 -3.97 -1.64
N ILE A 110 22.18 -4.97 -0.79
CA ILE A 110 22.75 -5.08 0.57
C ILE A 110 24.27 -5.17 0.52
N ALA A 111 24.84 -5.92 -0.43
CA ALA A 111 26.28 -6.04 -0.59
C ALA A 111 26.94 -4.71 -1.01
N THR A 112 26.22 -3.90 -1.78
CA THR A 112 26.69 -2.60 -2.29
C THR A 112 26.57 -1.49 -1.25
N ILE A 113 25.40 -1.37 -0.60
CA ILE A 113 25.09 -0.31 0.37
C ILE A 113 25.60 -0.65 1.77
N GLY A 114 25.61 -1.94 2.13
CA GLY A 114 26.09 -2.40 3.43
C GLY A 114 25.05 -2.38 4.56
N GLU A 115 23.78 -2.11 4.24
CA GLU A 115 22.65 -2.17 5.18
C GLU A 115 21.72 -3.32 4.84
N ASN A 116 21.10 -3.92 5.86
CA ASN A 116 20.02 -4.88 5.71
C ASN A 116 18.81 -4.25 5.02
N MET A 117 18.19 -5.02 4.14
CA MET A 117 17.00 -4.61 3.40
C MET A 117 16.06 -5.80 3.29
N LYS A 118 14.76 -5.54 3.40
CA LYS A 118 13.75 -6.56 3.22
C LYS A 118 12.53 -5.95 2.57
N VAL A 119 11.88 -6.70 1.68
CA VAL A 119 10.47 -6.43 1.42
C VAL A 119 9.74 -6.67 2.77
N LYS A 120 8.79 -5.83 3.16
CA LYS A 120 7.94 -6.09 4.34
C LYS A 120 6.68 -6.80 3.91
N ARG A 121 6.00 -6.21 2.93
CA ARG A 121 4.71 -6.64 2.40
C ARG A 121 4.48 -6.04 1.02
N PHE A 122 3.61 -6.67 0.25
CA PHE A 122 3.04 -6.06 -0.93
C PHE A 122 1.65 -6.62 -1.21
N VAL A 123 0.92 -5.89 -2.05
CA VAL A 123 -0.40 -6.27 -2.56
C VAL A 123 -0.43 -6.02 -4.06
N ARG A 124 -1.03 -6.95 -4.79
CA ARG A 124 -1.23 -6.87 -6.23
C ARG A 124 -2.71 -6.93 -6.56
N TYR A 125 -3.20 -5.90 -7.23
CA TYR A 125 -4.53 -5.87 -7.83
C TYR A 125 -4.44 -6.23 -9.31
N ASN A 126 -5.41 -7.03 -9.75
CA ASN A 126 -5.63 -7.37 -11.15
C ASN A 126 -7.09 -7.07 -11.47
N LEU A 127 -7.30 -6.10 -12.36
CA LEU A 127 -8.59 -5.52 -12.65
C LEU A 127 -9.13 -5.99 -14.00
N ALA A 128 -10.40 -6.42 -14.02
CA ALA A 128 -11.10 -6.70 -15.26
C ALA A 128 -11.57 -5.39 -15.95
N GLU A 129 -12.31 -4.54 -15.22
CA GLU A 129 -12.99 -3.35 -15.76
C GLU A 129 -12.82 -2.13 -14.84
N GLY A 130 -12.73 -0.91 -15.39
CA GLY A 130 -12.38 0.31 -14.64
C GLY A 130 -10.92 0.76 -14.70
N ARG A 131 -10.39 1.30 -13.60
CA ARG A 131 -9.02 1.79 -13.46
C ARG A 131 -8.48 1.53 -12.05
N ILE A 132 -7.20 1.16 -11.97
CA ILE A 132 -6.43 1.20 -10.73
C ILE A 132 -5.69 2.55 -10.63
N GLY A 133 -5.77 3.17 -9.46
CA GLY A 133 -4.99 4.36 -9.09
C GLY A 133 -4.08 4.08 -7.90
N SER A 134 -3.05 4.92 -7.75
CA SER A 134 -2.20 4.91 -6.56
C SER A 134 -1.77 6.31 -6.20
N TYR A 135 -1.60 6.57 -4.91
CA TYR A 135 -1.04 7.83 -4.41
C TYR A 135 -0.06 7.53 -3.28
N ILE A 136 1.12 8.16 -3.30
CA ILE A 136 2.16 8.03 -2.27
C ILE A 136 2.46 9.41 -1.71
N HIS A 137 2.32 9.55 -0.40
CA HIS A 137 2.64 10.75 0.35
C HIS A 137 3.91 10.55 1.18
N ASP A 138 4.90 11.41 0.94
CA ASP A 138 6.20 11.44 1.63
C ASP A 138 6.93 10.08 1.68
N SER A 139 6.68 9.19 0.71
CA SER A 139 7.21 7.81 0.68
C SER A 139 6.86 6.91 1.88
N ARG A 140 6.10 7.43 2.86
CA ARG A 140 5.72 6.73 4.10
C ARG A 140 4.28 6.24 4.07
N ILE A 141 3.40 6.89 3.31
CA ILE A 141 2.00 6.47 3.20
C ILE A 141 1.71 6.23 1.73
N GLY A 142 1.20 5.05 1.39
CA GLY A 142 0.79 4.76 0.02
C GLY A 142 -0.58 4.09 -0.04
N VAL A 143 -1.32 4.38 -1.10
CA VAL A 143 -2.62 3.80 -1.37
C VAL A 143 -2.63 3.19 -2.75
N LEU A 144 -3.34 2.07 -2.88
CA LEU A 144 -3.77 1.49 -4.15
C LEU A 144 -5.28 1.35 -4.12
N ILE A 145 -5.97 1.89 -5.12
CA ILE A 145 -7.43 1.92 -5.20
C ILE A 145 -7.91 1.37 -6.53
N GLU A 146 -8.97 0.57 -6.48
CA GLU A 146 -9.63 0.00 -7.65
C GLU A 146 -11.03 0.61 -7.79
N VAL A 147 -11.30 1.24 -8.94
CA VAL A 147 -12.58 1.83 -9.26
C VAL A 147 -13.08 1.22 -10.57
N ASN A 148 -14.25 0.60 -10.53
CA ASN A 148 -14.87 -0.01 -11.70
C ASN A 148 -15.69 1.02 -12.49
N CYS A 149 -15.67 0.86 -13.81
CA CYS A 149 -16.60 1.45 -14.77
C CYS A 149 -16.95 0.36 -15.80
N GLU A 150 -18.02 0.55 -16.55
CA GLU A 150 -18.56 -0.42 -17.52
C GLU A 150 -17.78 -0.45 -18.85
N THR A 151 -17.18 0.67 -19.28
CA THR A 151 -16.53 0.76 -20.60
C THR A 151 -15.06 1.21 -20.54
N ASP A 152 -14.25 0.66 -21.44
CA ASP A 152 -12.85 1.08 -21.64
C ASP A 152 -12.73 2.55 -22.05
N PHE A 153 -13.75 3.08 -22.73
CA PHE A 153 -13.79 4.48 -23.14
C PHE A 153 -13.80 5.40 -21.91
N VAL A 154 -14.70 5.13 -20.95
CA VAL A 154 -14.72 5.86 -19.68
C VAL A 154 -13.46 5.59 -18.86
N GLY A 155 -13.01 4.34 -18.77
CA GLY A 155 -11.83 3.95 -17.99
C GLY A 155 -10.53 4.66 -18.39
N ARG A 156 -10.44 5.12 -19.65
CA ARG A 156 -9.32 5.87 -20.22
C ARG A 156 -9.56 7.39 -20.28
N GLY A 157 -10.76 7.86 -19.96
CA GLY A 157 -11.13 9.27 -19.99
C GLY A 157 -10.53 10.06 -18.83
N GLU A 158 -10.19 11.33 -19.08
CA GLU A 158 -9.55 12.20 -18.07
C GLU A 158 -10.44 12.44 -16.85
N ILE A 159 -11.76 12.59 -17.02
CA ILE A 159 -12.70 12.80 -15.90
C ILE A 159 -12.67 11.60 -14.93
N PHE A 160 -12.64 10.38 -15.46
CA PHE A 160 -12.60 9.17 -14.64
C PHE A 160 -11.23 9.00 -13.97
N LYS A 161 -10.16 9.30 -14.69
CA LYS A 161 -8.80 9.29 -14.14
C LYS A 161 -8.65 10.28 -12.98
N GLU A 162 -9.15 11.51 -13.14
CA GLU A 162 -9.13 12.52 -12.09
C GLU A 162 -9.91 12.06 -10.84
N LEU A 163 -11.09 11.46 -11.01
CA LEU A 163 -11.83 10.86 -9.90
C LEU A 163 -10.98 9.81 -9.16
N VAL A 164 -10.32 8.91 -9.90
CA VAL A 164 -9.51 7.84 -9.30
C VAL A 164 -8.31 8.40 -8.53
N ASP A 165 -7.63 9.39 -9.09
CA ASP A 165 -6.49 10.05 -8.45
C ASP A 165 -6.92 10.81 -7.18
N ASP A 166 -8.08 11.48 -7.22
CA ASP A 166 -8.66 12.19 -6.09
C ASP A 166 -9.09 11.26 -4.97
N LEU A 167 -9.68 10.12 -5.31
CA LEU A 167 -10.03 9.09 -4.31
C LEU A 167 -8.78 8.47 -3.67
N ALA A 168 -7.70 8.26 -4.44
CA ALA A 168 -6.44 7.76 -3.88
C ALA A 168 -5.84 8.75 -2.87
N MET A 169 -5.85 10.05 -3.20
CA MET A 169 -5.40 11.11 -2.30
C MET A 169 -6.30 11.24 -1.06
N GLN A 170 -7.62 11.11 -1.24
CA GLN A 170 -8.60 11.12 -0.14
C GLN A 170 -8.30 10.03 0.89
N VAL A 171 -8.06 8.79 0.46
CA VAL A 171 -7.74 7.68 1.38
C VAL A 171 -6.46 7.94 2.15
N VAL A 172 -5.44 8.56 1.53
CA VAL A 172 -4.21 8.95 2.26
C VAL A 172 -4.51 10.00 3.32
N ALA A 173 -5.37 10.97 3.03
CA ALA A 173 -5.73 12.07 3.92
C ALA A 173 -6.66 11.66 5.09
N CYS A 174 -7.32 10.50 5.00
CA CYS A 174 -8.26 10.00 6.01
C CYS A 174 -7.72 8.75 6.73
N PRO A 175 -6.84 8.88 7.74
CA PRO A 175 -6.17 7.73 8.37
C PRO A 175 -7.12 6.76 9.09
N GLN A 176 -8.30 7.21 9.49
CA GLN A 176 -9.33 6.38 10.12
C GLN A 176 -10.11 5.49 9.14
N VAL A 177 -10.06 5.80 7.84
CA VAL A 177 -10.86 5.11 6.82
C VAL A 177 -10.26 3.73 6.55
N GLN A 178 -11.10 2.71 6.69
CA GLN A 178 -10.75 1.30 6.53
C GLN A 178 -11.64 0.58 5.51
N PHE A 179 -12.83 1.12 5.26
CA PHE A 179 -13.84 0.51 4.40
C PHE A 179 -14.27 1.48 3.29
N VAL A 180 -14.78 0.95 2.18
CA VAL A 180 -15.32 1.80 1.09
C VAL A 180 -16.62 2.45 1.55
N SER A 181 -17.56 1.64 2.05
CA SER A 181 -18.86 2.07 2.53
C SER A 181 -19.15 1.56 3.95
N THR A 182 -20.18 2.10 4.60
CA THR A 182 -20.61 1.64 5.93
C THR A 182 -21.12 0.20 5.92
N GLU A 183 -21.62 -0.25 4.78
CA GLU A 183 -22.15 -1.59 4.53
C GLU A 183 -21.03 -2.63 4.43
N ASP A 184 -19.81 -2.20 4.13
CA ASP A 184 -18.63 -3.07 4.08
C ASP A 184 -18.04 -3.33 5.48
N VAL A 185 -18.50 -2.63 6.52
CA VAL A 185 -18.00 -2.81 7.89
C VAL A 185 -18.49 -4.16 8.44
N PRO A 186 -17.58 -5.06 8.88
CA PRO A 186 -17.96 -6.34 9.48
C PRO A 186 -18.93 -6.18 10.65
N LYS A 187 -19.97 -7.03 10.70
CA LYS A 187 -20.96 -7.02 11.79
C LYS A 187 -20.32 -7.15 13.18
N SER A 188 -19.23 -7.91 13.30
CA SER A 188 -18.47 -8.04 14.54
C SER A 188 -17.91 -6.71 15.06
N ILE A 189 -17.45 -5.82 14.16
CA ILE A 189 -17.00 -4.47 14.53
C ILE A 189 -18.21 -3.63 14.95
N VAL A 190 -19.31 -3.68 14.19
CA VAL A 190 -20.53 -2.94 14.51
C VAL A 190 -21.09 -3.33 15.89
N GLU A 191 -21.17 -4.62 16.17
CA GLU A 191 -21.66 -5.16 17.45
C GLU A 191 -20.74 -4.78 18.61
N LYS A 192 -19.43 -4.89 18.42
CA LYS A 192 -18.44 -4.51 19.43
C LYS A 192 -18.50 -3.01 19.75
N GLU A 193 -18.55 -2.14 18.74
CA GLU A 193 -18.71 -0.69 18.95
C GLU A 193 -20.03 -0.37 19.64
N LYS A 194 -21.12 -1.08 19.31
CA LYS A 194 -22.42 -0.93 19.98
C LYS A 194 -22.36 -1.29 21.45
N GLU A 195 -21.71 -2.40 21.78
CA GLU A 195 -21.53 -2.84 23.17
C GLU A 195 -20.72 -1.81 23.97
N LEU A 196 -19.60 -1.34 23.42
CA LEU A 196 -18.75 -0.32 24.05
C LEU A 196 -19.52 0.99 24.29
N GLU A 197 -20.27 1.46 23.31
CA GLU A 197 -21.09 2.67 23.46
C GLU A 197 -22.19 2.50 24.51
N MET A 198 -22.85 1.34 24.58
CA MET A 198 -23.90 1.06 25.58
C MET A 198 -23.40 1.08 27.02
N GLN A 199 -22.12 0.79 27.25
CA GLN A 199 -21.49 0.75 28.56
C GLN A 199 -21.01 2.12 29.06
N ARG A 200 -21.04 3.17 28.23
CA ARG A 200 -20.57 4.50 28.64
C ARG A 200 -21.36 5.09 29.81
N GLU A 201 -20.65 5.64 30.77
CA GLU A 201 -21.20 6.21 32.02
C GLU A 201 -22.24 7.31 31.75
N ASP A 202 -22.02 8.12 30.71
CA ASP A 202 -22.91 9.23 30.34
C ASP A 202 -24.30 8.79 29.85
N LEU A 203 -24.48 7.49 29.62
CA LEU A 203 -25.75 6.88 29.23
C LEU A 203 -26.47 6.20 30.41
N GLN A 204 -25.80 5.90 31.51
CA GLN A 204 -26.39 5.15 32.62
C GLN A 204 -27.55 5.88 33.30
N SER A 205 -27.55 7.21 33.29
CA SER A 205 -28.60 8.06 33.85
C SER A 205 -29.79 8.27 32.92
N LYS A 206 -29.76 7.76 31.68
CA LYS A 206 -30.78 8.00 30.65
C LYS A 206 -31.77 6.83 30.54
N PRO A 207 -33.04 7.08 30.21
CA PRO A 207 -34.01 6.01 29.91
C PRO A 207 -33.53 5.10 28.77
N GLU A 208 -33.85 3.81 28.83
CA GLU A 208 -33.36 2.78 27.89
C GLU A 208 -33.64 3.12 26.42
N ASN A 209 -34.86 3.57 26.10
CA ASN A 209 -35.25 4.00 24.76
C ASN A 209 -34.48 5.24 24.25
N ILE A 210 -34.01 6.11 25.16
CA ILE A 210 -33.19 7.27 24.82
C ILE A 210 -31.72 6.85 24.65
N ARG A 211 -31.25 5.89 25.46
CA ARG A 211 -29.90 5.32 25.33
C ARG A 211 -29.70 4.68 23.97
N GLU A 212 -30.63 3.82 23.54
CA GLU A 212 -30.55 3.15 22.23
C GLU A 212 -30.43 4.15 21.08
N LYS A 213 -31.28 5.19 21.05
CA LYS A 213 -31.23 6.22 20.00
C LYS A 213 -29.91 7.00 19.99
N ILE A 214 -29.34 7.30 21.17
CA ILE A 214 -28.05 7.98 21.26
C ILE A 214 -26.93 7.08 20.76
N VAL A 215 -26.95 5.81 21.16
CA VAL A 215 -25.96 4.81 20.75
C VAL A 215 -26.02 4.62 19.23
N ASP A 216 -27.19 4.46 18.65
CA ASP A 216 -27.35 4.31 17.20
C ASP A 216 -26.79 5.52 16.44
N GLY A 217 -27.01 6.74 16.92
CA GLY A 217 -26.41 7.96 16.35
C GLY A 217 -24.88 8.00 16.46
N ARG A 218 -24.32 7.56 17.59
CA ARG A 218 -22.86 7.50 17.81
C ARG A 218 -22.21 6.43 16.94
N ILE A 219 -22.81 5.25 16.85
CA ILE A 219 -22.37 4.17 15.96
C ILE A 219 -22.43 4.65 14.52
N SER A 220 -23.54 5.25 14.08
CA SER A 220 -23.66 5.76 12.71
C SER A 220 -22.54 6.75 12.36
N LYS A 221 -22.22 7.67 13.28
CA LYS A 221 -21.09 8.58 13.13
C LYS A 221 -19.76 7.82 13.05
N ARG A 222 -19.53 6.87 13.96
CA ARG A 222 -18.30 6.07 14.01
C ARG A 222 -18.10 5.24 12.73
N LEU A 223 -19.14 4.57 12.25
CA LEU A 223 -19.11 3.83 10.99
C LEU A 223 -18.85 4.76 9.81
N GLY A 224 -19.47 5.95 9.82
CA GLY A 224 -19.19 7.00 8.85
C GLY A 224 -17.71 7.39 8.83
N GLU A 225 -17.08 7.62 9.99
CA GLU A 225 -15.64 7.90 10.09
C GLU A 225 -14.77 6.78 9.47
N LEU A 226 -15.18 5.51 9.57
CA LEU A 226 -14.43 4.38 9.01
C LEU A 226 -14.64 4.18 7.49
N ALA A 227 -15.65 4.82 6.89
CA ALA A 227 -16.07 4.60 5.51
C ALA A 227 -15.66 5.76 4.58
N LEU A 228 -14.95 5.43 3.49
CA LEU A 228 -14.47 6.39 2.49
C LEU A 228 -15.61 7.25 1.91
N LEU A 229 -16.70 6.61 1.50
CA LEU A 229 -17.83 7.25 0.84
C LEU A 229 -18.57 8.26 1.74
N GLU A 230 -18.41 8.16 3.06
CA GLU A 230 -19.00 9.06 4.05
C GLU A 230 -18.07 10.20 4.46
N GLN A 231 -16.83 10.26 3.96
CA GLN A 231 -15.92 11.34 4.28
C GLN A 231 -16.28 12.63 3.51
N PRO A 232 -16.08 13.81 4.11
CA PRO A 232 -15.99 15.07 3.38
C PRO A 232 -14.84 15.01 2.37
N PHE A 233 -15.07 15.52 1.16
CA PHE A 233 -14.08 15.53 0.10
C PHE A 233 -13.00 16.58 0.37
N ILE A 234 -11.72 16.18 0.30
CA ILE A 234 -10.60 17.04 0.70
C ILE A 234 -10.43 18.32 -0.12
N LYS A 235 -10.95 18.36 -1.36
CA LYS A 235 -10.93 19.57 -2.19
C LYS A 235 -12.19 20.43 -2.05
N ASP A 236 -13.28 19.90 -1.49
CA ASP A 236 -14.52 20.61 -1.20
C ASP A 236 -15.27 19.93 -0.04
N ASP A 237 -15.12 20.48 1.16
CA ASP A 237 -15.64 19.91 2.41
C ASP A 237 -17.18 19.97 2.51
N LYS A 238 -17.85 20.63 1.57
CA LYS A 238 -19.31 20.66 1.44
C LYS A 238 -19.85 19.43 0.74
N LEU A 239 -19.00 18.67 0.05
CA LEU A 239 -19.36 17.46 -0.67
C LEU A 239 -18.85 16.25 0.09
N LEU A 240 -19.66 15.19 0.16
CA LEU A 240 -19.16 13.89 0.55
C LEU A 240 -18.55 13.18 -0.67
N VAL A 241 -17.63 12.25 -0.42
CA VAL A 241 -17.00 11.46 -1.47
C VAL A 241 -18.04 10.69 -2.29
N LYS A 242 -19.10 10.15 -1.68
CA LYS A 242 -20.20 9.52 -2.42
C LYS A 242 -20.93 10.48 -3.37
N ASP A 243 -21.01 11.76 -3.02
CA ASP A 243 -21.68 12.75 -3.85
C ASP A 243 -20.81 13.15 -5.03
N LEU A 244 -19.49 13.25 -4.83
CA LEU A 244 -18.51 13.36 -5.92
C LEU A 244 -18.67 12.20 -6.91
N VAL A 245 -18.68 10.94 -6.43
CA VAL A 245 -18.85 9.76 -7.30
C VAL A 245 -20.17 9.82 -8.07
N LYS A 246 -21.28 10.17 -7.41
CA LYS A 246 -22.59 10.33 -8.08
C LYS A 246 -22.59 11.43 -9.15
N GLN A 247 -21.92 12.55 -8.89
CA GLN A 247 -21.78 13.62 -9.88
C GLN A 247 -20.99 13.15 -11.10
N THR A 248 -19.92 12.38 -10.89
CA THR A 248 -19.14 11.79 -11.99
C THR A 248 -19.98 10.78 -12.79
N VAL A 249 -20.76 9.93 -12.13
CA VAL A 249 -21.72 9.01 -12.77
C VAL A 249 -22.70 9.78 -13.66
N ALA A 250 -23.29 10.85 -13.15
CA ALA A 250 -24.21 11.68 -13.90
C ALA A 250 -23.54 12.37 -15.11
N SER A 251 -22.28 12.81 -14.94
CA SER A 251 -21.52 13.47 -16.01
C SER A 251 -21.09 12.52 -17.12
N LEU A 252 -20.76 11.27 -16.78
CA LEU A 252 -20.25 10.27 -17.73
C LEU A 252 -21.37 9.41 -18.32
N GLY A 253 -22.53 9.34 -17.66
CA GLY A 253 -23.66 8.52 -18.10
C GLY A 253 -23.42 7.01 -17.92
N GLU A 254 -22.51 6.64 -17.02
CA GLU A 254 -22.06 5.26 -16.80
C GLU A 254 -21.95 4.98 -15.29
N ASN A 255 -22.26 3.75 -14.88
CA ASN A 255 -22.13 3.36 -13.48
C ASN A 255 -20.66 3.30 -13.05
N ILE A 256 -20.36 3.91 -11.90
CA ILE A 256 -19.02 3.93 -11.31
C ILE A 256 -19.11 3.36 -9.92
N LYS A 257 -18.21 2.42 -9.61
CA LYS A 257 -18.15 1.78 -8.29
C LYS A 257 -16.73 1.81 -7.75
N VAL A 258 -16.54 2.43 -6.59
CA VAL A 258 -15.31 2.24 -5.80
C VAL A 258 -15.33 0.81 -5.28
N ARG A 259 -14.40 -0.03 -5.73
CA ARG A 259 -14.47 -1.48 -5.47
C ARG A 259 -13.78 -1.87 -4.17
N ARG A 260 -12.57 -1.35 -3.97
CA ARG A 260 -11.70 -1.58 -2.81
C ARG A 260 -10.52 -0.62 -2.85
N PHE A 261 -9.90 -0.42 -1.70
CA PHE A 261 -8.58 0.20 -1.59
C PHE A 261 -7.74 -0.55 -0.56
N VAL A 262 -6.45 -0.28 -0.56
CA VAL A 262 -5.51 -0.69 0.48
C VAL A 262 -4.58 0.48 0.74
N ARG A 263 -4.30 0.72 2.02
CA ARG A 263 -3.43 1.80 2.50
C ARG A 263 -2.30 1.18 3.31
N PHE A 264 -1.06 1.51 2.99
CA PHE A 264 0.11 1.17 3.80
C PHE A 264 0.64 2.41 4.49
N THR A 265 0.92 2.30 5.79
CA THR A 265 1.81 3.20 6.51
C THR A 265 3.13 2.48 6.75
N LEU A 266 4.25 3.09 6.39
CA LEU A 266 5.59 2.54 6.59
C LEU A 266 5.80 2.17 8.06
N GLY A 267 6.24 0.93 8.29
CA GLY A 267 6.51 0.42 9.64
C GLY A 267 5.28 -0.11 10.38
N GLU A 268 4.06 0.17 9.91
CA GLU A 268 2.83 -0.41 10.48
C GLU A 268 2.81 -1.92 10.25
N ASP A 269 2.43 -2.67 11.28
CA ASP A 269 2.32 -4.12 11.18
C ASP A 269 1.06 -4.52 10.39
N THR A 270 1.09 -5.73 9.84
CA THR A 270 -0.09 -6.32 9.20
C THR A 270 -0.86 -7.07 10.28
N ASP A 271 -2.01 -6.54 10.66
CA ASP A 271 -3.03 -7.32 11.40
C ASP A 271 -3.63 -8.42 10.52
#